data_AF-A0A933E4J8-F1
#
_entry.id   AF-A0A933E4J8-F1
#
_cell.length_a   1.000
_cell.length_b   1.000
_cell.length_c   1.000
_cell.angle_alpha   90.00
_cell.angle_beta   90.00
_cell.angle_gamma   90.00
#
_symmetry.space_group_name_H-M   'P 1'
#
loop_
_entity.id
_entity.type
_entity.pdbx_description
1 polymer ?
#
loop_
_entity_poly.entity_id
_entity_poly.type
_entity_poly.pdbx_seq_one_letter_code
_entity_poly.pdbx_strand_id
1 'polypeptide(L)'
;MVKKKDAQEKLPELDDFDIYDEEGEEKSEPSEADTVHFDTRRHDDLLEDPEAIEESKPKDKENFDVMGLTPDIPIQLVAVMAKKNISMKELVEFREGLVLDLQRPPSEMVDLVANGKLIARGELVEIDGKLGVRILKLVK
;
A
#
# COMPACT_ATOMS: atom_id res chain seq x y z
N MET A 1 -35.11 -48.47 40.30
CA MET A 1 -33.87 -48.04 40.96
C MET A 1 -33.22 -46.96 40.09
N VAL A 2 -33.28 -45.71 40.57
CA VAL A 2 -32.31 -44.61 40.39
C VAL A 2 -31.98 -44.08 38.97
N LYS A 3 -32.47 -42.85 38.75
CA LYS A 3 -32.10 -41.80 37.79
C LYS A 3 -30.59 -41.46 37.81
N LYS A 4 -30.16 -40.65 36.82
CA LYS A 4 -28.99 -39.71 36.78
C LYS A 4 -27.85 -40.22 35.87
N LYS A 5 -27.13 -39.40 35.11
CA LYS A 5 -27.00 -37.93 35.09
C LYS A 5 -26.27 -37.52 33.80
N ASP A 6 -26.63 -36.34 33.31
CA ASP A 6 -25.90 -35.55 32.33
C ASP A 6 -24.42 -35.38 32.74
N ALA A 7 -23.51 -35.60 31.79
CA ALA A 7 -22.11 -35.21 31.91
C ALA A 7 -21.94 -33.89 31.14
N GLN A 8 -22.00 -32.81 31.91
CA GLN A 8 -21.72 -31.45 31.50
C GLN A 8 -20.20 -31.26 31.57
N GLU A 9 -19.52 -31.17 30.42
CA GLU A 9 -18.10 -30.86 30.37
C GLU A 9 -17.88 -29.39 30.74
N LYS A 10 -17.24 -29.24 31.89
CA LYS A 10 -16.96 -28.01 32.61
C LYS A 10 -15.68 -27.40 32.03
N LEU A 11 -15.81 -26.29 31.30
CA LEU A 11 -14.65 -25.45 30.96
C LEU A 11 -14.03 -24.92 32.27
N PRO A 12 -12.71 -24.99 32.46
CA PRO A 12 -12.06 -24.36 33.60
C PRO A 12 -12.09 -22.83 33.44
N GLU A 13 -12.53 -22.17 34.51
CA GLU A 13 -12.34 -20.75 34.77
C GLU A 13 -10.83 -20.49 34.84
N LEU A 14 -10.35 -19.47 34.12
CA LEU A 14 -9.01 -18.93 34.32
C LEU A 14 -9.16 -17.54 34.92
N ASP A 15 -8.61 -17.47 36.13
CA ASP A 15 -8.63 -16.40 37.09
C ASP A 15 -7.95 -15.11 36.59
N ASP A 16 -8.62 -13.99 36.86
CA ASP A 16 -8.10 -12.82 37.57
C ASP A 16 -6.58 -12.61 37.51
N PHE A 17 -6.15 -11.70 36.61
CA PHE A 17 -4.88 -11.01 36.78
C PHE A 17 -5.17 -9.51 36.93
N ASP A 18 -5.12 -9.08 38.19
CA ASP A 18 -5.21 -7.69 38.64
C ASP A 18 -4.02 -6.84 38.15
N ILE A 19 -4.37 -5.65 37.63
CA ILE A 19 -3.95 -4.29 38.06
C ILE A 19 -2.45 -4.02 38.28
N TYR A 20 -1.93 -2.97 37.61
CA TYR A 20 -1.45 -1.67 38.17
C TYR A 20 -1.34 -0.67 36.98
N ASP A 21 -2.24 0.31 36.88
CA ASP A 21 -2.08 1.78 37.18
C ASP A 21 -1.02 2.48 36.29
N GLU A 22 -1.13 3.69 35.73
CA GLU A 22 -1.86 4.96 35.96
C GLU A 22 -1.37 5.85 34.76
N GLU A 23 -2.09 6.69 34.01
CA GLU A 23 -2.62 8.02 34.27
C GLU A 23 -3.00 8.63 32.89
N GLY A 24 -3.91 9.61 32.89
CA GLY A 24 -3.89 10.67 31.87
C GLY A 24 -5.17 10.82 31.03
N GLU A 25 -6.22 11.36 31.66
CA GLU A 25 -7.25 12.10 30.94
C GLU A 25 -6.63 13.32 30.23
N GLU A 26 -7.14 13.68 29.05
CA GLU A 26 -7.66 15.03 28.83
C GLU A 26 -8.44 15.12 27.51
N LYS A 27 -9.74 15.41 27.65
CA LYS A 27 -10.57 16.00 26.61
C LYS A 27 -10.37 17.52 26.69
N SER A 28 -10.21 18.20 25.57
CA SER A 28 -10.46 19.65 25.53
C SER A 28 -11.28 20.04 24.30
N GLU A 29 -12.40 20.69 24.60
CA GLU A 29 -13.29 21.41 23.70
C GLU A 29 -12.63 22.73 23.27
N PRO A 30 -12.97 23.32 22.10
CA PRO A 30 -12.46 24.63 21.74
C PRO A 30 -13.32 25.73 22.36
N SER A 31 -12.76 26.53 23.27
CA SER A 31 -13.38 27.75 23.81
C SER A 31 -12.60 29.01 23.43
N GLU A 32 -13.35 29.93 22.81
CA GLU A 32 -13.35 31.38 22.98
C GLU A 32 -12.10 32.22 22.65
N ALA A 33 -12.28 33.00 21.57
CA ALA A 33 -12.08 34.44 21.49
C ALA A 33 -11.08 35.08 22.47
N ASP A 34 -10.00 35.61 21.90
CA ASP A 34 -9.25 36.69 22.53
C ASP A 34 -9.26 37.92 21.63
N THR A 35 -10.12 38.87 22.01
CA THR A 35 -10.14 40.24 21.52
C THR A 35 -8.96 41.01 22.10
N VAL A 36 -8.09 41.55 21.25
CA VAL A 36 -7.18 42.63 21.64
C VAL A 36 -7.44 43.85 20.77
N HIS A 37 -8.03 44.87 21.41
CA HIS A 37 -8.09 46.24 20.92
C HIS A 37 -6.69 46.82 20.78
N PHE A 38 -6.32 47.32 19.60
CA PHE A 38 -5.27 48.33 19.49
C PHE A 38 -5.78 49.51 18.66
N ASP A 39 -5.85 50.66 19.35
CA ASP A 39 -6.34 51.91 18.82
C ASP A 39 -5.34 52.54 17.82
N THR A 40 -5.96 53.23 16.89
CA THR A 40 -5.52 53.97 15.72
C THR A 40 -4.19 54.72 15.81
N ARG A 41 -3.38 54.58 14.75
CA ARG A 41 -2.64 55.70 14.17
C ARG A 41 -2.17 55.41 12.74
N ARG A 42 -2.75 56.21 11.82
CA ARG A 42 -2.37 56.49 10.42
C ARG A 42 -2.93 55.56 9.34
N HIS A 43 -4.08 56.01 8.90
CA HIS A 43 -4.64 55.97 7.57
C HIS A 43 -3.61 56.28 6.47
N ASP A 44 -3.89 55.68 5.31
CA ASP A 44 -3.47 56.02 3.95
C ASP A 44 -2.21 55.35 3.37
N ASP A 45 -2.54 54.46 2.40
CA ASP A 45 -1.83 54.18 1.16
C ASP A 45 -0.69 53.15 1.16
N LEU A 46 -1.05 51.86 1.18
CA LEU A 46 -0.34 50.87 0.36
C LEU A 46 -1.36 49.92 -0.28
N LEU A 47 -1.40 50.00 -1.61
CA LEU A 47 -2.27 49.31 -2.54
C LEU A 47 -2.21 47.78 -2.34
N GLU A 48 -3.38 47.16 -2.25
CA GLU A 48 -3.52 45.70 -2.38
C GLU A 48 -3.06 45.31 -3.79
N ASP A 49 -1.99 44.53 -3.89
CA ASP A 49 -1.62 43.82 -5.11
C ASP A 49 -2.35 42.46 -5.10
N PRO A 50 -3.37 42.24 -5.95
CA PRO A 50 -4.24 41.07 -5.87
C PRO A 50 -3.67 39.79 -6.51
N GLU A 51 -2.38 39.72 -6.86
CA GLU A 51 -1.84 38.55 -7.57
C GLU A 51 -0.58 37.97 -6.90
N ALA A 52 -0.79 37.25 -5.80
CA ALA A 52 0.17 36.26 -5.34
C ALA A 52 -0.54 34.96 -4.94
N ILE A 53 -1.28 34.37 -5.88
CA ILE A 53 -1.50 32.93 -5.86
C ILE A 53 -0.16 32.31 -6.25
N GLU A 54 0.60 31.84 -5.27
CA GLU A 54 1.71 30.92 -5.55
C GLU A 54 1.10 29.64 -6.14
N GLU A 55 0.98 29.61 -7.46
CA GLU A 55 0.83 28.39 -8.22
C GLU A 55 2.04 27.52 -7.91
N SER A 56 1.84 26.54 -7.02
CA SER A 56 2.77 25.43 -6.83
C SER A 56 2.96 24.76 -8.18
N LYS A 57 4.07 25.10 -8.87
CA LYS A 57 4.45 24.51 -10.14
C LYS A 57 4.35 22.97 -10.03
N PRO A 58 3.81 22.28 -11.04
CA PRO A 58 3.81 20.84 -11.04
C PRO A 58 5.26 20.38 -10.92
N LYS A 59 5.57 19.60 -9.86
CA LYS A 59 6.88 18.97 -9.66
C LYS A 59 7.33 18.42 -11.00
N ASP A 60 8.45 18.94 -11.47
CA ASP A 60 9.07 18.54 -12.71
C ASP A 60 9.05 17.02 -12.78
N LYS A 61 8.41 16.49 -13.81
CA LYS A 61 8.63 15.10 -14.20
C LYS A 61 10.12 15.05 -14.46
N GLU A 62 10.89 14.49 -13.52
CA GLU A 62 12.30 14.26 -13.72
C GLU A 62 12.43 13.42 -15.00
N ASN A 63 12.77 14.12 -16.08
CA ASN A 63 13.21 13.52 -17.30
C ASN A 63 14.53 12.88 -16.92
N PHE A 64 14.47 11.59 -16.53
CA PHE A 64 15.65 10.76 -16.41
C PHE A 64 16.49 11.01 -17.65
N ASP A 65 17.61 11.70 -17.47
CA ASP A 65 18.53 12.03 -18.55
C ASP A 65 19.21 10.72 -18.96
N VAL A 66 18.57 10.01 -19.90
CA VAL A 66 19.04 8.73 -20.44
C VAL A 66 20.40 8.90 -21.12
N MET A 67 20.82 10.14 -21.37
CA MET A 67 22.07 10.51 -22.03
C MET A 67 23.32 10.18 -21.19
N GLY A 68 23.17 9.97 -19.87
CA GLY A 68 24.25 9.54 -18.97
C GLY A 68 24.25 8.04 -18.62
N LEU A 69 23.25 7.27 -19.08
CA LEU A 69 23.17 5.84 -18.81
C LEU A 69 23.93 5.08 -19.90
N THR A 70 24.90 4.27 -19.50
CA THR A 70 25.57 3.35 -20.43
C THR A 70 24.52 2.40 -21.02
N PRO A 71 24.33 2.36 -22.35
CA PRO A 71 23.26 1.58 -22.97
C PRO A 71 23.38 0.06 -22.76
N ASP A 72 24.55 -0.42 -22.33
CA ASP A 72 24.87 -1.85 -22.24
C ASP A 72 24.75 -2.45 -20.83
N ILE A 73 24.03 -1.79 -19.91
CA ILE A 73 23.82 -2.34 -18.56
C ILE A 73 22.79 -3.47 -18.66
N PRO A 74 23.14 -4.73 -18.32
CA PRO A 74 22.20 -5.83 -18.34
C PRO A 74 21.14 -5.66 -17.24
N ILE A 75 19.86 -5.75 -17.60
CA ILE A 75 18.73 -5.67 -16.67
C ILE A 75 17.97 -7.00 -16.71
N GLN A 76 17.70 -7.58 -15.53
CA GLN A 76 16.83 -8.75 -15.44
C GLN A 76 15.37 -8.31 -15.50
N LEU A 77 14.68 -8.72 -16.58
CA LEU A 77 13.25 -8.54 -16.73
C LEU A 77 12.53 -9.86 -16.42
N VAL A 78 11.54 -9.79 -15.54
CA VAL A 78 10.71 -10.93 -15.12
C VAL A 78 9.26 -10.66 -15.48
N ALA A 79 8.67 -11.56 -16.26
CA ALA A 79 7.25 -11.56 -16.54
C ALA A 79 6.51 -12.39 -15.48
N VAL A 80 5.66 -11.75 -14.70
CA VAL A 80 4.98 -12.34 -13.54
C VAL A 80 3.49 -12.52 -13.86
N MET A 81 3.05 -13.78 -13.91
CA MET A 81 1.63 -14.11 -14.08
C MET A 81 0.84 -13.96 -12.78
N ALA A 82 1.43 -14.30 -11.63
CA ALA A 82 0.80 -14.13 -10.33
C ALA A 82 1.87 -14.06 -9.21
N LYS A 83 1.48 -13.48 -8.08
CA LYS A 83 2.22 -13.54 -6.83
C LYS A 83 1.28 -14.07 -5.75
N LYS A 84 1.74 -15.03 -4.97
CA LYS A 84 0.98 -15.58 -3.83
C LYS A 84 1.92 -15.67 -2.63
N ASN A 85 1.51 -15.10 -1.51
CA ASN A 85 2.15 -15.33 -0.23
C ASN A 85 1.62 -16.64 0.34
N ILE A 86 2.53 -17.52 0.75
CA ILE A 86 2.21 -18.81 1.36
C ILE A 86 2.97 -18.94 2.69
N SER A 87 2.42 -19.72 3.60
CA SER A 87 3.06 -20.08 4.85
C SER A 87 4.15 -21.14 4.64
N MET A 88 5.09 -21.23 5.59
CA MET A 88 6.11 -22.28 5.58
C MET A 88 5.49 -23.69 5.57
N LYS A 89 4.36 -23.87 6.27
CA LYS A 89 3.63 -25.13 6.30
C LYS A 89 3.14 -25.53 4.90
N GLU A 90 2.51 -24.60 4.19
CA GLU A 90 2.05 -24.85 2.82
C GLU A 90 3.21 -25.21 1.88
N LEU A 91 4.36 -24.55 2.00
CA LEU A 91 5.53 -24.84 1.17
C LEU A 91 6.07 -26.26 1.39
N VAL A 92 6.11 -26.74 2.63
CA VAL A 92 6.58 -28.10 2.96
C VAL A 92 5.65 -29.19 2.40
N GLU A 93 4.37 -28.87 2.20
CA GLU A 93 3.38 -29.79 1.62
C GLU A 93 3.47 -29.89 0.09
N PHE A 94 4.37 -29.13 -0.55
CA PHE A 94 4.54 -29.17 -2.01
C PHE A 94 5.01 -30.54 -2.47
N ARG A 95 4.34 -31.05 -3.50
CA ARG A 95 4.63 -32.32 -4.13
C ARG A 95 4.34 -32.23 -5.62
N GLU A 96 4.93 -33.14 -6.38
CA GLU A 96 4.65 -33.26 -7.81
C GLU A 96 3.15 -33.41 -8.05
N GLY A 97 2.63 -32.65 -9.02
CA GLY A 97 1.20 -32.62 -9.35
C GLY A 97 0.33 -31.74 -8.44
N LEU A 98 0.89 -31.06 -7.42
CA LEU A 98 0.13 -30.08 -6.63
C LEU A 98 -0.25 -28.87 -7.50
N VAL A 99 -1.55 -28.54 -7.55
CA VAL A 99 -2.07 -27.36 -8.24
C VAL A 99 -2.25 -26.23 -7.23
N LEU A 100 -1.57 -25.10 -7.46
CA LEU A 100 -1.73 -23.91 -6.65
C LEU A 100 -2.81 -23.02 -7.24
N ASP A 101 -3.87 -22.77 -6.47
CA ASP A 101 -4.84 -21.73 -6.82
C ASP A 101 -4.20 -20.35 -6.61
N LEU A 102 -4.07 -19.61 -7.71
CA LEU A 102 -3.46 -18.28 -7.78
C LEU A 102 -4.49 -17.15 -7.61
N GLN A 103 -5.78 -17.49 -7.40
CA GLN A 103 -6.90 -16.54 -7.23
C GLN A 103 -7.00 -15.50 -8.35
N ARG A 104 -6.53 -15.87 -9.54
CA ARG A 104 -6.40 -14.99 -10.69
C ARG A 104 -7.14 -15.58 -11.89
N PRO A 105 -8.09 -14.88 -12.54
CA PRO A 105 -8.75 -15.38 -13.73
C PRO A 105 -7.73 -15.68 -14.87
N PRO A 106 -7.98 -16.67 -15.74
CA PRO A 106 -6.99 -17.19 -16.71
C PRO A 106 -6.51 -16.21 -17.79
N SER A 107 -7.14 -15.05 -17.93
CA SER A 107 -6.97 -14.09 -19.04
C SER A 107 -6.37 -12.75 -18.59
N GLU A 108 -5.63 -12.74 -17.48
CA GLU A 108 -5.18 -11.49 -16.87
C GLU A 108 -3.84 -10.97 -17.39
N MET A 109 -3.70 -9.64 -17.27
CA MET A 109 -2.48 -8.91 -17.61
C MET A 109 -1.26 -9.47 -16.86
N VAL A 110 -0.18 -9.72 -17.57
CA VAL A 110 1.12 -10.07 -17.03
C VAL A 110 1.83 -8.81 -16.53
N ASP A 111 2.37 -8.87 -15.32
CA ASP A 111 3.19 -7.81 -14.76
C ASP A 111 4.63 -7.98 -15.25
N LEU A 112 5.23 -6.91 -15.78
CA LEU A 112 6.65 -6.88 -16.16
C LEU A 112 7.43 -6.17 -15.05
N VAL A 113 8.33 -6.91 -14.42
CA VAL A 113 9.10 -6.47 -13.26
C VAL A 113 10.59 -6.43 -13.62
N ALA A 114 11.23 -5.28 -13.44
CA ALA A 114 12.67 -5.11 -13.60
C ALA A 114 13.28 -4.75 -12.24
N ASN A 115 14.31 -5.48 -11.81
CA ASN A 115 14.97 -5.29 -10.51
C ASN A 115 13.97 -5.21 -9.33
N GLY A 116 12.91 -6.02 -9.36
CA GLY A 116 11.87 -6.05 -8.33
C GLY A 116 10.79 -4.96 -8.42
N LYS A 117 10.93 -3.95 -9.31
CA LYS A 117 9.94 -2.89 -9.53
C LYS A 117 9.04 -3.21 -10.72
N LEU A 118 7.72 -3.03 -10.56
CA LEU A 118 6.78 -3.10 -11.68
C LEU A 118 7.05 -1.94 -12.65
N ILE A 119 7.34 -2.25 -13.90
CA ILE A 119 7.63 -1.26 -14.95
C ILE A 119 6.53 -1.19 -16.01
N ALA A 120 5.79 -2.27 -16.21
CA ALA A 120 4.77 -2.35 -17.25
C ALA A 120 3.77 -3.48 -16.98
N ARG A 121 2.63 -3.41 -17.66
CA ARG A 121 1.65 -4.47 -17.76
C ARG A 121 1.39 -4.80 -19.22
N GLY A 122 1.19 -6.06 -19.51
CA GLY A 122 0.97 -6.54 -20.86
C GLY A 122 0.06 -7.75 -20.93
N GLU A 123 -0.24 -8.17 -22.13
CA GLU A 123 -0.93 -9.44 -22.40
C GLU A 123 0.06 -10.48 -22.90
N LEU A 124 -0.17 -11.75 -22.53
CA LEU A 124 0.60 -12.87 -23.05
C LEU A 124 0.17 -13.14 -24.49
N VAL A 125 1.14 -13.22 -25.40
CA VAL A 125 0.91 -13.47 -26.83
C VAL A 125 1.79 -14.64 -27.28
N GLU A 126 1.38 -15.33 -28.34
CA GLU A 126 2.23 -16.29 -29.03
C GLU A 126 2.89 -15.63 -30.25
N ILE A 127 4.20 -15.79 -30.39
CA ILE A 127 4.98 -15.32 -31.54
C ILE A 127 5.90 -16.47 -31.95
N ASP A 128 5.72 -16.99 -33.17
CA ASP A 128 6.52 -18.09 -33.72
C ASP A 128 6.58 -19.33 -32.81
N GLY A 129 5.45 -19.72 -32.23
CA GLY A 129 5.36 -20.85 -31.29
C GLY A 129 6.03 -20.62 -29.94
N LYS A 130 6.37 -19.36 -29.62
CA LYS A 130 6.99 -18.96 -28.35
C LYS A 130 6.09 -17.97 -27.62
N LEU A 131 6.21 -17.94 -26.29
CA LEU A 131 5.53 -16.95 -25.46
C LEU A 131 6.23 -15.60 -25.58
N GLY A 132 5.44 -14.55 -25.78
CA GLY A 132 5.83 -13.14 -25.72
C GLY A 132 4.87 -12.36 -24.83
N VAL A 133 5.23 -11.12 -24.51
CA VAL A 133 4.37 -10.19 -23.77
C VAL A 133 4.21 -8.91 -24.58
N ARG A 134 2.98 -8.58 -24.98
CA ARG A 134 2.67 -7.29 -25.61
C ARG A 134 2.43 -6.27 -24.51
N ILE A 135 3.25 -5.24 -24.46
CA ILE A 135 3.10 -4.14 -23.49
C ILE A 135 1.81 -3.37 -23.80
N LEU A 136 0.93 -3.27 -22.81
CA LEU A 136 -0.33 -2.50 -22.89
C LEU A 136 -0.26 -1.20 -22.11
N LYS A 137 0.46 -1.19 -20.97
CA LYS A 137 0.61 -0.01 -20.11
C LYS A 137 2.00 0.06 -19.50
N LEU A 138 2.63 1.21 -19.57
CA LEU A 138 3.85 1.52 -18.82
C LEU A 138 3.49 2.10 -17.44
N VAL A 139 4.28 1.75 -16.43
CA VAL A 139 4.17 2.21 -15.05
C VAL A 139 5.53 2.82 -14.70
N LYS A 140 5.63 4.15 -14.62
CA LYS A 140 6.88 4.85 -14.31
C LYS A 140 6.93 5.23 -12.84
#